data_AF-A0A2G9GV87-F1
#
_entry.id   AF-A0A2G9GV87-F1
#
_cell.length_a   1.000
_cell.length_b   1.000
_cell.length_c   1.000
_cell.angle_alpha   90.00
_cell.angle_beta   90.00
_cell.angle_gamma   90.00
#
_symmetry.space_group_name_H-M   'P 1'
#
loop_
_entity.id
_entity.type
_entity.pdbx_description
1 polymer ?
#
loop_
_entity_poly.entity_id
_entity_poly.type
_entity_poly.pdbx_seq_one_letter_code
_entity_poly.pdbx_strand_id
1 'polypeptide(L)'
;MGDFNLALVIVAIIVCVLVFIFNVYLLVNYQHPDDANQAYFPKFVVVLGLSIAAISILMLPADVANRQACRHAIYNGACSLTLPMKDLWLAIYIVDAVLVFFVIPFAMFYYEGDQDKSVWKRLKSALLWVIATAVICALVLGILYGLVGKVDFTVRHLSSSTEAFPSSWGLSSLQQCIGSGARQCSAYSANPSSETTWTMRTSFPEYVVALATIVGSVLFTIFGGVGIACLPLGLVSSFIRRPKAVITRSQYIKEATELAKKARELKKTADALHQEERNGKKGRKWRKNVKAVEKELLLLEEDVKSLEEMYPQGEKAEAAWAMTVLGYLAKLVLGVLGLIVSVAWVAHIVIYLLIDPPLSPFLNEVFIKLDDVWGLLGTVAFAFFCFYLLLAVIAGAMMLGLKLVFITIHPMKWGATLMNSFLFNVGLILLCSISVIQFCATAFAYYAQATAAQEIFGHTLQSLRGIKYLYKYNVFQIAFIVLAGLTFVYYAAFVWRRKKPSGRLQLST
;
A
#
# COMPACT_ATOMS: atom_id res chain seq x y z
N MET A 1 -29.01 13.91 17.81
CA MET A 1 -27.57 14.23 17.79
C MET A 1 -26.68 13.13 18.39
N GLY A 2 -27.20 12.16 19.16
CA GLY A 2 -26.44 10.99 19.63
C GLY A 2 -26.35 9.81 18.64
N ASP A 3 -27.31 9.68 17.73
CA ASP A 3 -27.46 8.46 16.90
C ASP A 3 -26.40 8.33 15.80
N PHE A 4 -26.00 9.44 15.18
CA PHE A 4 -24.95 9.43 14.13
C PHE A 4 -23.59 9.04 14.71
N ASN A 5 -23.34 9.42 15.96
CA ASN A 5 -22.09 9.17 16.66
C ASN A 5 -21.96 7.70 17.05
N LEU A 6 -23.04 7.10 17.55
CA LEU A 6 -23.11 5.67 17.83
C LEU A 6 -22.99 4.84 16.53
N ALA A 7 -23.65 5.28 15.45
CA ALA A 7 -23.58 4.61 14.16
C ALA A 7 -22.16 4.56 13.60
N LEU A 8 -21.40 5.65 13.67
CA LEU A 8 -20.00 5.69 13.22
C LEU A 8 -19.12 4.70 13.99
N VAL A 9 -19.27 4.63 15.32
CA VAL A 9 -18.53 3.70 16.17
C VAL A 9 -18.89 2.24 15.84
N ILE A 10 -20.18 1.93 15.67
CA ILE A 10 -20.64 0.59 15.29
C ILE A 10 -20.06 0.20 13.93
N VAL A 11 -20.12 1.09 12.93
CA VAL A 11 -19.54 0.85 11.60
C VAL A 11 -18.03 0.62 11.69
N ALA A 12 -17.30 1.42 12.48
CA ALA A 12 -15.87 1.22 12.67
C ALA A 12 -15.54 -0.16 13.27
N ILE A 13 -16.29 -0.60 14.29
CA ILE A 13 -16.12 -1.92 14.90
C ILE A 13 -16.41 -3.04 13.88
N ILE A 14 -17.53 -2.95 13.15
CA ILE A 14 -17.91 -3.94 12.14
C ILE A 14 -16.84 -4.03 11.05
N VAL A 15 -16.36 -2.90 10.54
CA VAL A 15 -15.32 -2.85 9.51
C VAL A 15 -14.02 -3.47 10.02
N CYS A 16 -13.60 -3.19 11.26
CA CYS A 16 -12.41 -3.83 11.86
C CYS A 16 -12.56 -5.36 11.95
N VAL A 17 -13.74 -5.86 12.34
CA VAL A 17 -14.01 -7.30 12.40
C VAL A 17 -13.99 -7.93 11.01
N LEU A 18 -14.62 -7.28 10.02
CA LEU A 18 -14.63 -7.77 8.63
C LEU A 18 -13.22 -7.81 8.03
N VAL A 19 -12.40 -6.79 8.28
CA VAL A 19 -10.99 -6.75 7.87
C VAL A 19 -10.22 -7.90 8.48
N PHE A 20 -10.42 -8.19 9.78
CA PHE A 20 -9.75 -9.30 10.44
C PHE A 20 -10.15 -10.66 9.84
N ILE A 21 -11.45 -10.89 9.62
CA ILE A 21 -11.96 -12.12 8.98
C ILE A 21 -11.39 -12.27 7.56
N PHE A 22 -11.38 -11.19 6.78
CA PHE A 22 -10.83 -11.17 5.44
C PHE A 22 -9.32 -11.51 5.43
N ASN A 23 -8.54 -10.98 6.38
CA ASN A 23 -7.11 -11.28 6.48
C ASN A 23 -6.83 -12.71 6.94
N VAL A 24 -7.68 -13.28 7.80
CA VAL A 24 -7.63 -14.71 8.13
C VAL A 24 -7.90 -15.54 6.87
N TYR A 25 -8.91 -15.17 6.08
CA TYR A 25 -9.19 -15.82 4.79
C TYR A 25 -7.99 -15.72 3.83
N LEU A 26 -7.36 -14.55 3.71
CA LEU A 26 -6.15 -14.39 2.89
C LEU A 26 -5.02 -15.29 3.37
N LEU A 27 -4.74 -15.34 4.67
CA LEU A 27 -3.71 -16.20 5.24
C LEU A 27 -3.96 -17.68 4.86
N VAL A 28 -5.16 -18.19 5.12
CA VAL A 28 -5.52 -19.59 4.89
C VAL A 28 -5.35 -19.99 3.43
N ASN A 29 -5.63 -19.08 2.50
CA ASN A 29 -5.56 -19.35 1.07
C ASN A 29 -4.18 -19.13 0.44
N TYR A 30 -3.35 -18.25 1.01
CA TYR A 30 -2.01 -17.95 0.47
C TYR A 30 -0.89 -18.76 1.15
N GLN A 31 -1.11 -19.28 2.37
CA GLN A 31 -0.11 -20.08 3.09
C GLN A 31 0.24 -21.37 2.34
N HIS A 32 1.48 -21.82 2.51
CA HIS A 32 1.95 -23.12 2.03
C HIS A 32 1.33 -24.28 2.85
N PRO A 33 1.00 -25.44 2.25
CA PRO A 33 0.43 -26.59 2.97
C PRO A 33 1.33 -27.11 4.10
N ASP A 34 2.66 -27.08 3.93
CA ASP A 34 3.61 -27.48 4.98
C ASP A 34 3.48 -26.63 6.26
N ASP A 35 3.05 -25.38 6.13
CA ASP A 35 2.85 -24.47 7.25
C ASP A 35 1.44 -24.57 7.84
N ALA A 36 0.49 -25.34 7.26
CA ALA A 36 -0.93 -25.28 7.59
C ALA A 36 -1.26 -25.48 9.08
N ASN A 37 -0.59 -26.44 9.74
CA ASN A 37 -0.78 -26.74 11.17
C ASN A 37 0.41 -26.34 12.05
N GLN A 38 1.35 -25.55 11.51
CA GLN A 38 2.55 -25.10 12.22
C GLN A 38 2.61 -23.57 12.31
N ALA A 39 3.60 -23.03 13.05
CA ALA A 39 3.94 -21.61 13.07
C ALA A 39 2.78 -20.62 13.41
N TYR A 40 2.02 -20.88 14.47
CA TYR A 40 0.90 -20.02 14.89
C TYR A 40 1.30 -18.57 15.20
N PHE A 41 2.49 -18.34 15.78
CA PHE A 41 2.95 -16.99 16.11
C PHE A 41 3.20 -16.12 14.87
N PRO A 42 4.01 -16.55 13.88
CA PRO A 42 4.12 -15.87 12.59
C PRO A 42 2.78 -15.60 11.88
N LYS A 43 1.85 -16.57 11.91
CA LYS A 43 0.50 -16.42 11.35
C LYS A 43 -0.28 -15.28 11.99
N PHE A 44 -0.25 -15.20 13.32
CA PHE A 44 -0.87 -14.11 14.05
C PHE A 44 -0.29 -12.76 13.64
N VAL A 45 1.04 -12.66 13.53
CA VAL A 45 1.73 -11.42 13.10
C VAL A 45 1.35 -11.03 11.67
N VAL A 46 1.22 -11.99 10.75
CA VAL A 46 0.75 -11.75 9.38
C VAL A 46 -0.67 -11.16 9.36
N VAL A 47 -1.61 -11.79 10.07
CA VAL A 47 -3.01 -11.33 10.11
C VAL A 47 -3.10 -9.95 10.77
N LEU A 48 -2.38 -9.74 11.87
CA LEU A 48 -2.33 -8.46 12.57
C LEU A 48 -1.75 -7.36 11.68
N GLY A 49 -0.62 -7.61 11.01
CA GLY A 49 0.02 -6.63 10.13
C GLY A 49 -0.84 -6.28 8.92
N LEU A 50 -1.43 -7.25 8.23
CA LEU A 50 -2.36 -6.95 7.13
C LEU A 50 -3.61 -6.19 7.62
N SER A 51 -4.09 -6.49 8.83
CA SER A 51 -5.25 -5.79 9.40
C SER A 51 -4.93 -4.34 9.70
N ILE A 52 -3.75 -4.05 10.26
CA ILE A 52 -3.33 -2.68 10.54
C ILE A 52 -3.08 -1.89 9.26
N ALA A 53 -2.49 -2.51 8.23
CA ALA A 53 -2.32 -1.86 6.92
C ALA A 53 -3.67 -1.50 6.29
N ALA A 54 -4.68 -2.37 6.38
CA ALA A 54 -6.02 -2.10 5.84
C ALA A 54 -6.81 -1.07 6.70
N ILE A 55 -6.79 -1.23 8.02
CA ILE A 55 -7.50 -0.34 8.96
C ILE A 55 -6.93 1.08 8.89
N SER A 56 -5.60 1.23 8.85
CA SER A 56 -4.95 2.55 8.79
C SER A 56 -5.40 3.36 7.56
N ILE A 57 -5.62 2.70 6.41
CA ILE A 57 -6.13 3.35 5.20
C ILE A 57 -7.61 3.68 5.31
N LEU A 58 -8.42 2.78 5.87
CA LEU A 58 -9.86 3.02 6.10
C LEU A 58 -10.12 4.05 7.20
N MET A 59 -9.13 4.33 8.04
CA MET A 59 -9.22 5.37 9.07
C MET A 59 -9.24 6.79 8.46
N LEU A 60 -8.68 6.99 7.27
CA LEU A 60 -8.71 8.30 6.59
C LEU A 60 -10.15 8.71 6.19
N PRO A 61 -10.95 7.87 5.50
CA PRO A 61 -12.38 8.11 5.32
C PRO A 61 -13.17 8.23 6.62
N ALA A 62 -12.82 7.43 7.64
CA ALA A 62 -13.46 7.52 8.95
C ALA A 62 -13.21 8.88 9.63
N ASP A 63 -12.00 9.46 9.47
CA ASP A 63 -11.65 10.80 9.95
C ASP A 63 -12.48 11.88 9.25
N VAL A 64 -12.67 11.77 7.93
CA VAL A 64 -13.56 12.66 7.17
C VAL A 64 -15.01 12.57 7.68
N ALA A 65 -15.52 11.35 7.87
CA ALA A 65 -16.89 11.13 8.37
C ALA A 65 -17.07 11.63 9.82
N ASN A 66 -16.06 11.43 10.69
CA ASN A 66 -16.06 11.93 12.06
C ASN A 66 -16.07 13.47 12.11
N ARG A 67 -15.31 14.13 11.23
CA ARG A 67 -15.37 15.59 11.07
C ARG A 67 -16.74 16.05 10.53
N GLN A 68 -17.31 15.36 9.56
CA GLN A 68 -18.62 15.70 9.01
C GLN A 68 -19.74 15.61 10.05
N ALA A 69 -19.64 14.69 11.03
CA ALA A 69 -20.54 14.63 12.19
C ALA A 69 -20.62 15.97 12.95
N CYS A 70 -19.55 16.78 12.90
CA CYS A 70 -19.44 18.08 13.55
C CYS A 70 -19.89 19.28 12.71
N ARG A 71 -20.33 19.10 11.45
CA ARG A 71 -20.55 20.20 10.49
C ARG A 71 -21.63 21.22 10.94
N HIS A 72 -22.54 20.82 11.83
CA HIS A 72 -23.62 21.68 12.35
C HIS A 72 -23.33 22.31 13.73
N ALA A 73 -22.14 22.11 14.29
CA ALA A 73 -21.77 22.76 15.55
C ALA A 73 -21.38 24.22 15.30
N ILE A 74 -22.01 25.15 16.04
CA ILE A 74 -21.82 26.61 15.91
C ILE A 74 -20.41 27.05 16.36
N TYR A 75 -19.68 26.19 17.09
CA TYR A 75 -18.32 26.46 17.56
C TYR A 75 -17.44 25.21 17.50
N ASN A 76 -16.28 25.29 16.83
CA ASN A 76 -15.33 24.18 16.69
C ASN A 76 -14.85 23.62 18.03
N GLY A 77 -14.76 24.44 19.09
CA GLY A 77 -14.38 23.98 20.43
C GLY A 77 -15.51 23.33 21.24
N ALA A 78 -16.76 23.38 20.76
CA ALA A 78 -17.92 22.74 21.39
C ALA A 78 -18.28 21.40 20.72
N CYS A 79 -17.58 21.00 19.64
CA CYS A 79 -17.79 19.69 19.05
C CYS A 79 -16.98 18.63 19.78
N SER A 80 -17.63 17.82 20.61
CA SER A 80 -17.07 16.56 21.06
C SER A 80 -17.10 15.56 19.90
N LEU A 81 -16.01 15.49 19.14
CA LEU A 81 -15.81 14.44 18.14
C LEU A 81 -15.99 13.06 18.79
N THR A 82 -16.57 12.13 18.04
CA THR A 82 -16.98 10.82 18.58
C THR A 82 -15.81 9.90 18.82
N LEU A 83 -14.84 9.98 17.91
CA LEU A 83 -13.60 9.23 17.93
C LEU A 83 -12.44 10.22 18.11
N PRO A 84 -11.52 9.97 19.06
CA PRO A 84 -10.32 10.77 19.24
C PRO A 84 -9.31 10.47 18.12
N MET A 85 -9.56 11.01 16.92
CA MET A 85 -8.80 10.65 15.71
C MET A 85 -7.32 10.95 15.83
N LYS A 86 -6.92 12.05 16.49
CA LYS A 86 -5.49 12.36 16.73
C LYS A 86 -4.79 11.25 17.51
N ASP A 87 -5.41 10.77 18.59
CA ASP A 87 -4.86 9.71 19.43
C ASP A 87 -4.86 8.36 18.70
N LEU A 88 -5.89 8.08 17.91
CA LEU A 88 -5.97 6.87 17.08
C LEU A 88 -4.89 6.85 15.98
N TRP A 89 -4.66 7.98 15.31
CA TRP A 89 -3.57 8.14 14.35
C TRP A 89 -2.23 7.88 15.00
N LEU A 90 -1.95 8.52 16.14
CA LEU A 90 -0.71 8.32 16.88
C LEU A 90 -0.53 6.86 17.31
N ALA A 91 -1.59 6.23 17.84
CA ALA A 91 -1.56 4.84 18.27
C ALA A 91 -1.24 3.89 17.10
N ILE A 92 -1.90 4.06 15.95
CA ILE A 92 -1.65 3.25 14.76
C ILE A 92 -0.22 3.42 14.28
N TYR A 93 0.34 4.63 14.25
CA TYR A 93 1.74 4.83 13.83
C TYR A 93 2.75 4.18 14.78
N ILE A 94 2.51 4.26 16.09
CA ILE A 94 3.36 3.59 17.07
C ILE A 94 3.30 2.07 16.86
N VAL A 95 2.09 1.52 16.70
CA VAL A 95 1.90 0.09 16.47
C VAL A 95 2.56 -0.34 15.16
N ASP A 96 2.40 0.42 14.08
CA ASP A 96 3.02 0.12 12.78
C ASP A 96 4.55 0.15 12.86
N ALA A 97 5.13 1.19 13.48
CA ALA A 97 6.57 1.25 13.72
C ALA A 97 7.08 0.06 14.55
N VAL A 98 6.35 -0.32 15.62
CA VAL A 98 6.69 -1.48 16.44
C VAL A 98 6.62 -2.78 15.64
N LEU A 99 5.59 -2.94 14.80
CA LEU A 99 5.42 -4.11 13.96
C LEU A 99 6.55 -4.25 12.94
N VAL A 100 6.83 -3.19 12.19
CA VAL A 100 7.82 -3.20 11.11
C VAL A 100 9.25 -3.37 11.66
N PHE A 101 9.63 -2.65 12.71
CA PHE A 101 11.01 -2.64 13.19
C PHE A 101 11.34 -3.73 14.21
N PHE A 102 10.34 -4.27 14.92
CA PHE A 102 10.59 -5.24 16.00
C PHE A 102 9.84 -6.56 15.81
N VAL A 103 8.51 -6.53 15.71
CA VAL A 103 7.70 -7.77 15.75
C VAL A 103 7.87 -8.62 14.49
N ILE A 104 7.88 -8.01 13.31
CA ILE A 104 8.04 -8.72 12.04
C ILE A 104 9.45 -9.29 11.90
N PRO A 105 10.55 -8.53 12.14
CA PRO A 105 11.90 -9.09 12.19
C PRO A 105 12.02 -10.21 13.23
N PHE A 106 11.44 -10.03 14.42
CA PHE A 106 11.40 -11.08 15.44
C PHE A 106 10.70 -12.34 14.93
N ALA A 107 9.53 -12.20 14.30
CA ALA A 107 8.78 -13.33 13.76
C ALA A 107 9.53 -14.04 12.63
N MET A 108 10.28 -13.31 11.79
CA MET A 108 11.14 -13.89 10.75
C MET A 108 12.29 -14.68 11.38
N PHE A 109 13.10 -14.07 12.26
CA PHE A 109 14.22 -14.77 12.92
C PHE A 109 13.75 -15.93 13.80
N TYR A 110 12.59 -15.78 14.44
CA TYR A 110 11.96 -16.88 15.14
C TYR A 110 11.62 -17.97 14.15
N TYR A 111 10.88 -17.70 13.06
CA TYR A 111 10.49 -18.70 12.08
C TYR A 111 11.68 -19.44 11.44
N GLU A 112 12.73 -18.73 11.05
CA GLU A 112 13.98 -19.29 10.49
C GLU A 112 14.83 -20.03 11.53
N GLY A 113 14.54 -19.85 12.82
CA GLY A 113 15.20 -20.55 13.90
C GLY A 113 15.01 -22.07 13.77
N ASP A 114 16.14 -22.77 13.74
CA ASP A 114 16.26 -24.22 13.69
C ASP A 114 15.24 -24.94 14.58
N GLN A 115 14.37 -25.76 13.96
CA GLN A 115 13.26 -26.43 14.64
C GLN A 115 13.75 -27.49 15.64
N ASP A 116 14.98 -27.96 15.50
CA ASP A 116 15.59 -28.95 16.40
C ASP A 116 16.00 -28.33 17.76
N LYS A 117 15.95 -27.01 17.89
CA LYS A 117 16.29 -26.30 19.13
C LYS A 117 15.06 -26.13 20.02
N SER A 118 15.27 -26.21 21.33
CA SER A 118 14.21 -25.92 22.31
C SER A 118 13.62 -24.52 22.10
N VAL A 119 12.32 -24.37 22.36
CA VAL A 119 11.57 -23.10 22.20
C VAL A 119 12.30 -21.92 22.86
N TRP A 120 12.89 -22.15 24.03
CA TRP A 120 13.66 -21.14 24.76
C TRP A 120 14.95 -20.70 24.06
N LYS A 121 15.71 -21.65 23.49
CA LYS A 121 16.93 -21.33 22.72
C LYS A 121 16.59 -20.55 21.46
N ARG A 122 15.49 -20.93 20.79
CA ARG A 122 14.98 -20.24 19.60
C ARG A 122 14.54 -18.80 19.92
N LEU A 123 13.77 -18.63 21.00
CA LEU A 123 13.34 -17.33 21.50
C LEU A 123 14.54 -16.42 21.83
N LYS A 124 15.51 -16.93 22.59
CA LYS A 124 16.72 -16.17 22.96
C LYS A 124 17.54 -15.78 21.73
N SER A 125 17.68 -16.69 20.77
CA SER A 125 18.40 -16.43 19.52
C SER A 125 17.71 -15.34 18.70
N ALA A 126 16.39 -15.44 18.49
CA ALA A 126 15.62 -14.44 17.76
C ALA A 126 15.68 -13.07 18.44
N LEU A 127 15.52 -13.02 19.77
CA LEU A 127 15.61 -11.79 20.55
C LEU A 127 16.97 -11.12 20.41
N LEU A 128 18.07 -11.90 20.44
CA LEU A 128 19.42 -11.37 20.32
C LEU A 128 19.67 -10.75 18.93
N TRP A 129 19.17 -11.38 17.86
CA TRP A 129 19.22 -10.81 16.51
C TRP A 129 18.40 -9.53 16.36
N VAL A 130 17.21 -9.48 16.97
CA VAL A 130 16.37 -8.29 16.97
C VAL A 130 17.05 -7.15 17.72
N ILE A 131 17.62 -7.42 18.90
CA ILE A 131 18.36 -6.41 19.67
C ILE A 131 19.56 -5.91 18.87
N ALA A 132 20.34 -6.80 18.25
CA ALA A 132 21.47 -6.42 17.42
C ALA A 132 21.04 -5.52 16.25
N THR A 133 19.95 -5.90 15.56
CA THR A 133 19.38 -5.11 14.45
C THR A 133 18.86 -3.77 14.94
N ALA A 134 18.16 -3.74 16.07
CA ALA A 134 17.62 -2.52 16.68
C ALA A 134 18.73 -1.54 17.11
N VAL A 135 19.84 -2.04 17.65
CA VAL A 135 21.01 -1.20 18.01
C VAL A 135 21.61 -0.58 16.76
N ILE A 136 21.79 -1.36 15.68
CA ILE A 136 22.30 -0.85 14.40
C ILE A 136 21.35 0.22 13.85
N CYS A 137 20.04 -0.06 13.80
CA CYS A 137 19.03 0.89 13.35
C CYS A 137 19.02 2.16 14.21
N ALA A 138 19.09 2.05 15.54
CA ALA A 138 19.11 3.18 16.46
C ALA A 138 20.37 4.04 16.30
N LEU A 139 21.54 3.43 16.10
CA LEU A 139 22.79 4.16 15.81
C LEU A 139 22.68 4.93 14.49
N VAL A 140 22.20 4.29 13.43
CA VAL A 140 22.02 4.93 12.12
C VAL A 140 21.01 6.07 12.21
N LEU A 141 19.84 5.83 12.80
CA LEU A 141 18.80 6.85 12.97
C LEU A 141 19.26 7.99 13.89
N GLY A 142 20.02 7.69 14.95
CA GLY A 142 20.56 8.69 15.87
C GLY A 142 21.58 9.61 15.20
N ILE A 143 22.49 9.06 14.39
CA ILE A 143 23.45 9.84 13.59
C ILE A 143 22.69 10.72 12.58
N LEU A 144 21.73 10.16 11.85
CA LEU A 144 20.92 10.90 10.87
C LEU A 144 20.12 12.03 11.54
N TYR A 145 19.52 11.77 12.71
CA TYR A 145 18.81 12.77 13.49
C TYR A 145 19.74 13.89 13.99
N GLY A 146 20.96 13.56 14.40
CA GLY A 146 21.98 14.53 14.79
C GLY A 146 22.35 15.49 13.66
N LEU A 147 22.43 14.98 12.43
CA LEU A 147 22.86 15.74 11.25
C LEU A 147 21.71 16.49 10.56
N VAL A 148 20.55 15.84 10.38
CA VAL A 148 19.46 16.29 9.48
C VAL A 148 18.10 16.39 10.19
N GLY A 149 18.03 16.16 11.51
CA GLY A 149 16.80 16.27 12.32
C GLY A 149 16.29 17.70 12.57
N LYS A 150 16.40 18.58 11.57
CA LYS A 150 15.90 19.96 11.60
C LYS A 150 14.84 20.15 10.52
N VAL A 151 13.83 20.96 10.82
CA VAL A 151 12.76 21.34 9.91
C VAL A 151 12.89 22.82 9.60
N ASP A 152 12.77 23.16 8.31
CA ASP A 152 12.92 24.50 7.77
C ASP A 152 11.56 25.01 7.22
N PHE A 153 10.85 25.78 8.04
CA PHE A 153 9.61 26.43 7.66
C PHE A 153 9.89 27.70 6.86
N THR A 154 9.16 27.89 5.76
CA THR A 154 9.14 29.17 5.04
C THR A 154 8.13 30.09 5.71
N VAL A 155 8.62 31.13 6.36
CA VAL A 155 7.79 32.11 7.08
C VAL A 155 7.99 33.48 6.45
N ARG A 156 6.99 34.36 6.57
CA ARG A 156 7.15 35.77 6.24
C ARG A 156 7.41 36.53 7.53
N HIS A 157 8.56 37.18 7.62
CA HIS A 157 8.87 38.00 8.78
C HIS A 157 8.10 39.32 8.68
N LEU A 158 7.06 39.45 9.50
CA LEU A 158 6.28 40.67 9.61
C LEU A 158 6.80 41.47 10.81
N SER A 159 7.35 42.66 10.53
CA SER A 159 7.67 43.64 11.56
C SER A 159 6.63 44.75 11.53
N SER A 160 5.97 45.00 12.66
CA SER A 160 5.09 46.16 12.86
C SER A 160 5.55 46.92 14.10
N SER A 161 5.45 48.24 14.08
CA SER A 161 5.57 49.05 15.28
C SER A 161 4.39 48.75 16.21
N THR A 162 4.64 48.72 17.52
CA THR A 162 3.58 48.67 18.54
C THR A 162 3.14 50.09 18.87
N GLU A 163 1.84 50.36 18.85
CA GLU A 163 1.26 51.59 19.40
C GLU A 163 0.51 51.26 20.69
N ALA A 164 0.54 52.19 21.65
CA ALA A 164 -0.25 52.08 22.87
C ALA A 164 -1.74 52.09 22.51
N PHE A 165 -2.51 51.15 23.07
CA PHE A 165 -3.93 51.00 22.80
C PHE A 165 -4.68 52.29 23.17
N PRO A 166 -5.16 53.10 22.21
CA PRO A 166 -5.85 54.34 22.52
C PRO A 166 -7.34 54.07 22.71
N SER A 167 -7.99 54.88 23.55
CA SER A 167 -9.44 54.81 23.81
C SER A 167 -10.32 55.23 22.61
N SER A 168 -9.72 55.60 21.47
CA SER A 168 -10.38 56.18 20.30
C SER A 168 -10.38 55.30 19.05
N TRP A 169 -9.92 54.04 19.11
CA TRP A 169 -9.95 53.16 17.95
C TRP A 169 -11.38 52.72 17.60
N GLY A 170 -11.87 53.21 16.46
CA GLY A 170 -13.05 52.67 15.79
C GLY A 170 -12.65 51.51 14.88
N LEU A 171 -12.57 50.30 15.41
CA LEU A 171 -12.45 49.09 14.59
C LEU A 171 -13.79 48.87 13.88
N SER A 172 -13.79 49.06 12.57
CA SER A 172 -14.95 48.77 11.71
C SER A 172 -14.56 47.70 10.69
N SER A 173 -15.54 46.97 10.15
CA SER A 173 -15.30 45.97 9.10
C SER A 173 -14.60 46.55 7.85
N LEU A 174 -14.72 47.87 7.65
CA LEU A 174 -14.12 48.65 6.57
C LEU A 174 -12.68 49.11 6.85
N GLN A 175 -12.22 49.06 8.11
CA GLN A 175 -10.89 49.50 8.53
C GLN A 175 -10.28 48.48 9.49
N GLN A 176 -9.79 47.39 8.89
CA GLN A 176 -9.30 46.19 9.59
C GLN A 176 -7.88 46.37 10.17
N CYS A 177 -7.20 47.48 9.86
CA CYS A 177 -5.78 47.67 10.12
C CYS A 177 -5.52 49.07 10.69
N ILE A 178 -4.52 49.18 11.58
CA ILE A 178 -4.14 50.41 12.26
C ILE A 178 -3.15 51.18 11.37
N GLY A 179 -3.45 52.43 11.02
CA GLY A 179 -2.60 53.31 10.21
C GLY A 179 -3.37 54.21 9.23
N SER A 180 -2.74 55.31 8.80
CA SER A 180 -3.31 56.29 7.88
C SER A 180 -3.19 55.83 6.41
N GLY A 181 -4.18 55.07 5.93
CA GLY A 181 -4.44 54.92 4.49
C GLY A 181 -4.31 53.52 3.89
N ALA A 182 -3.93 52.50 4.66
CA ALA A 182 -3.91 51.12 4.16
C ALA A 182 -5.26 50.43 4.43
N ARG A 183 -6.02 50.11 3.38
CA ARG A 183 -7.20 49.22 3.46
C ARG A 183 -6.83 47.73 3.70
N GLN A 184 -5.54 47.42 3.79
CA GLN A 184 -5.01 46.07 3.92
C GLN A 184 -3.88 46.05 4.93
N CYS A 185 -3.82 44.98 5.73
CA CYS A 185 -2.84 44.88 6.81
C CYS A 185 -1.46 44.57 6.23
N SER A 186 -0.41 44.94 6.95
CA SER A 186 0.99 44.67 6.57
C SER A 186 1.27 43.19 6.24
N ALA A 187 0.47 42.26 6.80
CA ALA A 187 0.50 40.84 6.44
C ALA A 187 0.18 40.55 4.95
N TYR A 188 -0.66 41.37 4.32
CA TYR A 188 -1.09 41.22 2.93
C TYR A 188 -0.25 42.04 1.95
N SER A 189 0.42 43.10 2.41
CA SER A 189 1.27 43.97 1.59
C SER A 189 2.78 43.69 1.71
N ALA A 190 3.17 42.65 2.47
CA ALA A 190 4.58 42.30 2.64
C ALA A 190 5.21 41.84 1.32
N ASN A 191 6.32 42.46 0.95
CA ASN A 191 7.10 42.14 -0.26
C ASN A 191 7.56 40.66 -0.23
N PRO A 192 7.60 39.92 -1.36
CA PRO A 192 8.13 38.55 -1.40
C PRO A 192 9.55 38.39 -0.87
N SER A 193 10.33 39.48 -0.83
CA SER A 193 11.65 39.52 -0.19
C SER A 193 11.63 39.41 1.34
N SER A 194 10.46 39.40 1.99
CA SER A 194 10.29 39.19 3.44
C SER A 194 10.22 37.70 3.83
N GLU A 195 10.29 36.80 2.85
CA GLU A 195 10.35 35.36 3.08
C GLU A 195 11.69 34.96 3.71
N THR A 196 11.64 34.41 4.92
CA THR A 196 12.79 33.90 5.66
C THR A 196 12.55 32.46 6.08
N THR A 197 13.63 31.73 6.38
CA THR A 197 13.54 30.35 6.86
C THR A 197 13.60 30.31 8.38
N TRP A 198 12.56 29.80 9.01
CA TRP A 198 12.54 29.52 10.44
C TRP A 198 12.86 28.05 10.68
N THR A 199 13.92 27.79 11.45
CA THR A 199 14.42 26.43 11.68
C THR A 199 14.08 25.95 13.09
N MET A 200 13.44 24.79 13.20
CA MET A 200 13.14 24.14 14.47
C MET A 200 13.65 22.70 14.48
N ARG A 201 14.02 22.18 15.65
CA ARG A 201 14.39 20.77 15.81
C ARG A 201 13.13 19.93 16.04
N THR A 202 12.97 18.85 15.28
CA THR A 202 11.83 17.93 15.44
C THR A 202 12.03 17.02 16.64
N SER A 203 10.95 16.44 17.17
CA SER A 203 11.09 15.36 18.14
C SER A 203 11.68 14.11 17.47
N PHE A 204 12.39 13.27 18.24
CA PHE A 204 12.98 12.04 17.71
C PHE A 204 11.91 11.06 17.15
N PRO A 205 10.76 10.83 17.82
CA PRO A 205 9.72 9.96 17.27
C PRO A 205 9.14 10.48 15.94
N GLU A 206 8.86 11.78 15.83
CA GLU A 206 8.39 12.38 14.57
C GLU A 206 9.40 12.20 13.43
N TYR A 207 10.70 12.33 13.74
CA TYR A 207 11.76 12.13 12.76
C TYR A 207 11.80 10.68 12.24
N VAL A 208 11.64 9.69 13.13
CA VAL A 208 11.59 8.27 12.74
C VAL A 208 10.39 7.97 11.85
N VAL A 209 9.20 8.46 12.22
CA VAL A 209 7.99 8.32 11.39
C VAL A 209 8.17 8.98 10.03
N ALA A 210 8.81 10.15 9.99
CA ALA A 210 9.06 10.84 8.75
C ALA A 210 10.03 10.10 7.81
N LEU A 211 11.11 9.53 8.36
CA LEU A 211 12.02 8.68 7.61
C LEU A 211 11.33 7.40 7.09
N ALA A 212 10.52 6.74 7.93
CA ALA A 212 9.74 5.57 7.53
C ALA A 212 8.78 5.91 6.38
N THR A 213 8.14 7.09 6.44
CA THR A 213 7.26 7.59 5.37
C THR A 213 8.01 7.81 4.06
N ILE A 214 9.27 8.26 4.09
CA ILE A 214 10.07 8.44 2.87
C ILE A 214 10.43 7.10 2.23
N VAL A 215 10.86 6.13 3.06
CA VAL A 215 11.12 4.77 2.59
C VAL A 215 9.84 4.19 1.99
N GLY A 216 8.72 4.33 2.70
CA GLY A 216 7.40 3.97 2.21
C GLY A 216 7.05 4.66 0.90
N SER A 217 7.39 5.94 0.72
CA SER A 217 7.03 6.72 -0.47
C SER A 217 7.82 6.28 -1.70
N VAL A 218 9.08 5.88 -1.52
CA VAL A 218 9.87 5.23 -2.57
C VAL A 218 9.24 3.90 -2.96
N LEU A 219 8.91 3.05 -1.99
CA LEU A 219 8.29 1.74 -2.24
C LEU A 219 6.90 1.89 -2.87
N PHE A 220 6.08 2.81 -2.38
CA PHE A 220 4.76 3.14 -2.91
C PHE A 220 4.83 3.65 -4.34
N THR A 221 5.81 4.51 -4.66
CA THR A 221 6.02 4.98 -6.04
C THR A 221 6.31 3.82 -6.98
N ILE A 222 7.14 2.87 -6.55
CA ILE A 222 7.52 1.70 -7.34
C ILE A 222 6.36 0.72 -7.48
N PHE A 223 5.81 0.23 -6.36
CA PHE A 223 4.78 -0.80 -6.34
C PHE A 223 3.40 -0.26 -6.70
N GLY A 224 3.02 0.89 -6.18
CA GLY A 224 1.76 1.56 -6.51
C GLY A 224 1.73 2.01 -7.97
N GLY A 225 2.82 2.61 -8.47
CA GLY A 225 2.91 3.06 -9.87
C GLY A 225 2.81 1.88 -10.86
N VAL A 226 3.47 0.75 -10.57
CA VAL A 226 3.34 -0.46 -11.40
C VAL A 226 1.97 -1.13 -11.21
N GLY A 227 1.50 -1.16 -9.97
CA GLY A 227 0.28 -1.80 -9.54
C GLY A 227 -0.99 -1.21 -10.13
N ILE A 228 -1.04 0.11 -10.27
CA ILE A 228 -2.23 0.82 -10.77
C ILE A 228 -2.57 0.43 -12.21
N ALA A 229 -1.57 0.08 -13.02
CA ALA A 229 -1.78 -0.47 -14.36
C ALA A 229 -1.91 -2.01 -14.34
N CYS A 230 -1.06 -2.68 -13.55
CA CYS A 230 -1.02 -4.14 -13.49
C CYS A 230 -2.33 -4.76 -12.98
N LEU A 231 -2.94 -4.22 -11.94
CA LEU A 231 -4.14 -4.79 -11.30
C LEU A 231 -5.31 -4.92 -12.29
N PRO A 232 -5.79 -3.85 -12.95
CA PRO A 232 -6.91 -3.97 -13.87
C PRO A 232 -6.55 -4.78 -15.12
N LEU A 233 -5.36 -4.55 -15.70
CA LEU A 233 -4.93 -5.27 -16.91
C LEU A 233 -4.70 -6.76 -16.64
N GLY A 234 -4.20 -7.13 -15.45
CA GLY A 234 -4.05 -8.50 -15.00
C GLY A 234 -5.38 -9.22 -14.87
N LEU A 235 -6.38 -8.58 -14.27
CA LEU A 235 -7.73 -9.13 -14.15
C LEU A 235 -8.41 -9.32 -15.51
N VAL A 236 -8.35 -8.32 -16.40
CA VAL A 236 -8.91 -8.42 -17.76
C VAL A 236 -8.20 -9.49 -18.58
N SER A 237 -6.86 -9.55 -18.53
CA SER A 237 -6.09 -10.55 -19.26
C SER A 237 -6.34 -11.97 -18.73
N SER A 238 -6.59 -12.15 -17.43
CA SER A 238 -7.01 -13.43 -16.85
C SER A 238 -8.33 -13.91 -17.44
N PHE A 239 -9.30 -13.01 -17.66
CA PHE A 239 -10.54 -13.37 -18.34
C PHE A 239 -10.33 -13.72 -19.82
N ILE A 240 -9.52 -12.95 -20.55
CA ILE A 240 -9.26 -13.21 -21.97
C ILE A 240 -8.58 -14.56 -22.18
N ARG A 241 -7.66 -14.92 -21.28
CA ARG A 241 -6.86 -16.16 -21.34
C ARG A 241 -7.53 -17.38 -20.71
N ARG A 242 -8.77 -17.25 -20.24
CA ARG A 242 -9.47 -18.34 -19.55
C ARG A 242 -9.66 -19.57 -20.46
N PRO A 243 -9.68 -20.78 -19.88
CA PRO A 243 -10.13 -21.96 -20.60
C PRO A 243 -11.61 -21.81 -21.01
N LYS A 244 -11.95 -22.19 -22.25
CA LYS A 244 -13.30 -22.00 -22.80
C LYS A 244 -14.19 -23.24 -22.72
N ALA A 245 -13.62 -24.42 -22.54
CA ALA A 245 -14.34 -25.68 -22.55
C ALA A 245 -13.76 -26.67 -21.54
N VAL A 246 -14.62 -27.56 -21.03
CA VAL A 246 -14.24 -28.70 -20.21
C VAL A 246 -13.64 -29.77 -21.12
N ILE A 247 -12.50 -30.33 -20.72
CA ILE A 247 -11.81 -31.40 -21.46
C ILE A 247 -12.39 -32.77 -21.15
N THR A 248 -12.29 -33.70 -22.10
CA THR A 248 -12.69 -35.10 -21.85
C THR A 248 -11.64 -35.84 -21.02
N ARG A 249 -12.04 -36.93 -20.35
CA ARG A 249 -11.12 -37.75 -19.53
C ARG A 249 -9.90 -38.25 -20.31
N SER A 250 -10.07 -38.64 -21.57
CA SER A 250 -8.97 -39.13 -22.41
C SER A 250 -7.97 -38.02 -22.75
N GLN A 251 -8.46 -36.81 -23.01
CA GLN A 251 -7.62 -35.62 -23.23
C GLN A 251 -6.87 -35.23 -21.95
N TYR A 252 -7.56 -35.22 -20.80
CA TYR A 252 -6.94 -34.98 -19.49
C TYR A 252 -5.79 -35.95 -19.22
N ILE A 253 -6.02 -37.26 -19.42
CA ILE A 253 -4.98 -38.28 -19.23
C ILE A 253 -3.80 -38.02 -20.17
N LYS A 254 -4.05 -37.69 -21.44
CA LYS A 254 -2.97 -37.41 -22.41
C LYS A 254 -2.12 -36.20 -21.97
N GLU A 255 -2.74 -35.05 -21.69
CA GLU A 255 -2.03 -33.85 -21.26
C GLU A 255 -1.33 -34.03 -19.91
N ALA A 256 -2.00 -34.69 -18.94
CA ALA A 256 -1.39 -35.02 -17.65
C ALA A 256 -0.14 -35.90 -17.81
N THR A 257 -0.16 -36.86 -18.76
CA THR A 257 1.04 -37.68 -19.04
C THR A 257 2.17 -36.87 -19.68
N GLU A 258 1.86 -35.87 -20.51
CA GLU A 258 2.87 -34.98 -21.08
C GLU A 258 3.47 -34.05 -20.02
N LEU A 259 2.65 -33.47 -19.14
CA LEU A 259 3.11 -32.68 -18.01
C LEU A 259 3.95 -33.53 -17.04
N ALA A 260 3.56 -34.79 -16.79
CA ALA A 260 4.34 -35.72 -15.97
C ALA A 260 5.71 -36.02 -16.59
N LYS A 261 5.83 -36.11 -17.92
CA LYS A 261 7.13 -36.27 -18.60
C LYS A 261 8.01 -35.03 -18.39
N LYS A 262 7.46 -33.82 -18.59
CA LYS A 262 8.17 -32.56 -18.33
C LYS A 262 8.60 -32.45 -16.87
N ALA A 263 7.74 -32.81 -15.92
CA ALA A 263 8.04 -32.82 -14.49
C ALA A 263 9.23 -33.73 -14.17
N ARG A 264 9.29 -34.92 -14.79
CA ARG A 264 10.39 -35.88 -14.60
C ARG A 264 11.70 -35.36 -15.21
N GLU A 265 11.66 -34.75 -16.39
CA GLU A 265 12.82 -34.12 -17.01
C GLU A 265 13.35 -32.98 -16.13
N LEU A 266 12.45 -32.11 -15.68
CA LEU A 266 12.79 -30.99 -14.81
C LEU A 266 13.38 -31.48 -13.48
N LYS A 267 12.79 -32.50 -12.86
CA LYS A 267 13.34 -33.14 -11.66
C LYS A 267 14.76 -33.66 -11.89
N LYS A 268 15.03 -34.35 -13.00
CA LYS A 268 16.39 -34.80 -13.33
C LYS A 268 17.37 -33.64 -13.46
N THR A 269 16.98 -32.53 -14.09
CA THR A 269 17.83 -31.35 -14.18
C THR A 269 18.08 -30.70 -12.82
N ALA A 270 17.08 -30.67 -11.94
CA ALA A 270 17.20 -30.18 -10.57
C ALA A 270 18.15 -31.08 -9.75
N ASP A 271 18.00 -32.40 -9.84
CA ASP A 271 18.86 -33.37 -9.16
C ASP A 271 20.32 -33.25 -9.63
N ALA A 272 20.55 -33.07 -10.94
CA ALA A 272 21.88 -32.83 -11.49
C ALA A 272 22.49 -31.52 -10.96
N LEU A 273 21.72 -30.43 -10.89
CA LEU A 273 22.17 -29.17 -10.29
C LEU A 273 22.44 -29.29 -8.79
N HIS A 274 21.68 -30.13 -8.08
CA HIS A 274 21.93 -30.41 -6.67
C HIS A 274 23.21 -31.23 -6.45
N GLN A 275 23.53 -32.16 -7.35
CA GLN A 275 24.83 -32.84 -7.35
C GLN A 275 25.99 -31.88 -7.67
N GLU A 276 25.82 -30.97 -8.64
CA GLU A 276 26.81 -29.90 -8.90
C GLU A 276 27.02 -29.00 -7.67
N GLU A 277 25.96 -28.77 -6.89
CA GLU A 277 26.04 -28.02 -5.63
C GLU A 277 26.89 -28.74 -4.59
N ARG A 278 26.66 -30.05 -4.39
CA ARG A 278 27.45 -30.89 -3.48
C ARG A 278 28.91 -30.98 -3.89
N ASN A 279 29.18 -30.96 -5.20
CA ASN A 279 30.53 -30.94 -5.77
C ASN A 279 31.20 -29.55 -5.68
N GLY A 280 30.57 -28.56 -5.03
CA GLY A 280 31.16 -27.25 -4.72
C GLY A 280 31.16 -26.24 -5.87
N LYS A 281 30.55 -26.52 -7.02
CA LYS A 281 30.58 -25.64 -8.21
C LYS A 281 29.49 -24.56 -8.17
N LYS A 282 29.50 -23.69 -7.16
CA LYS A 282 28.53 -22.58 -6.99
C LYS A 282 28.83 -21.34 -7.87
N GLY A 283 29.15 -21.55 -9.15
CA GLY A 283 29.48 -20.48 -10.11
C GLY A 283 28.28 -19.70 -10.66
N ARG A 284 28.54 -18.68 -11.49
CA ARG A 284 27.50 -17.85 -12.15
C ARG A 284 26.60 -18.67 -13.09
N LYS A 285 27.16 -19.69 -13.76
CA LYS A 285 26.43 -20.62 -14.65
C LYS A 285 25.41 -21.46 -13.87
N TRP A 286 25.82 -22.02 -12.73
CA TRP A 286 24.94 -22.77 -11.84
C TRP A 286 23.76 -21.90 -11.38
N ARG A 287 24.02 -20.68 -10.88
CA ARG A 287 22.96 -19.75 -10.46
C ARG A 287 21.98 -19.40 -11.59
N LYS A 288 22.47 -19.31 -12.84
CA LYS A 288 21.62 -19.08 -14.02
C LYS A 288 20.74 -20.30 -14.33
N ASN A 289 21.30 -21.51 -14.24
CA ASN A 289 20.58 -22.75 -14.47
C ASN A 289 19.53 -23.02 -13.38
N VAL A 290 19.86 -22.78 -12.12
CA VAL A 290 18.90 -22.87 -11.00
C VAL A 290 17.71 -21.95 -11.23
N LYS A 291 17.94 -20.69 -11.61
CA LYS A 291 16.86 -19.75 -11.94
C LYS A 291 16.04 -20.17 -13.16
N ALA A 292 16.66 -20.83 -14.14
CA ALA A 292 15.95 -21.32 -15.31
C ALA A 292 15.02 -22.49 -14.93
N VAL A 293 15.52 -23.45 -14.15
CA VAL A 293 14.73 -24.57 -13.62
C VAL A 293 13.62 -24.07 -12.72
N GLU A 294 13.89 -23.11 -11.82
CA GLU A 294 12.88 -22.47 -10.98
C GLU A 294 11.77 -21.84 -11.85
N LYS A 295 12.13 -21.08 -12.87
CA LYS A 295 11.15 -20.47 -13.80
C LYS A 295 10.33 -21.51 -14.55
N GLU A 296 10.95 -22.58 -15.03
CA GLU A 296 10.25 -23.66 -15.74
C GLU A 296 9.32 -24.45 -14.81
N LEU A 297 9.73 -24.65 -13.55
CA LEU A 297 8.88 -25.22 -12.51
C LEU A 297 7.62 -24.38 -12.29
N LEU A 298 7.76 -23.05 -12.20
CA LEU A 298 6.61 -22.16 -12.03
C LEU A 298 5.64 -22.21 -13.20
N LEU A 299 6.16 -22.33 -14.43
CA LEU A 299 5.32 -22.49 -15.62
C LEU A 299 4.62 -23.85 -15.62
N LEU A 300 5.30 -24.91 -15.17
CA LEU A 300 4.72 -26.24 -15.06
C LEU A 300 3.61 -26.29 -14.00
N GLU A 301 3.80 -25.65 -12.84
CA GLU A 301 2.76 -25.49 -11.82
C GLU A 301 1.54 -24.73 -12.35
N GLU A 302 1.77 -23.65 -13.11
CA GLU A 302 0.71 -22.87 -13.77
C GLU A 302 -0.07 -23.73 -14.79
N ASP A 303 0.64 -24.53 -15.59
CA ASP A 303 0.05 -25.45 -16.56
C ASP A 303 -0.76 -26.57 -15.88
N VAL A 304 -0.26 -27.16 -14.78
CA VAL A 304 -0.96 -28.19 -13.99
C VAL A 304 -2.23 -27.61 -13.38
N LYS A 305 -2.14 -26.44 -12.73
CA LYS A 305 -3.30 -25.77 -12.14
C LYS A 305 -4.36 -25.46 -13.20
N SER A 306 -3.93 -24.97 -14.37
CA SER A 306 -4.85 -24.73 -15.48
C SER A 306 -5.54 -26.02 -15.93
N LEU A 307 -4.81 -27.15 -16.00
CA LEU A 307 -5.35 -28.45 -16.36
C LEU A 307 -6.39 -28.95 -15.35
N GLU A 308 -6.13 -28.76 -14.05
CA GLU A 308 -7.08 -29.09 -12.97
C GLU A 308 -8.35 -28.23 -13.05
N GLU A 309 -8.24 -26.94 -13.36
CA GLU A 309 -9.39 -26.05 -13.56
C GLU A 309 -10.25 -26.46 -14.77
N MET A 310 -9.65 -27.05 -15.81
CA MET A 310 -10.33 -27.53 -17.01
C MET A 310 -11.03 -28.89 -16.83
N TYR A 311 -10.70 -29.63 -15.78
CA TYR A 311 -11.30 -30.93 -15.46
C TYR A 311 -11.71 -31.00 -13.98
N PRO A 312 -12.82 -30.34 -13.58
CA PRO A 312 -13.28 -30.38 -12.20
C PRO A 312 -13.65 -31.81 -11.82
N GLN A 313 -12.93 -32.36 -10.84
CA GLN A 313 -13.16 -33.71 -10.32
C GLN A 313 -14.20 -33.68 -9.19
N GLY A 314 -15.19 -34.58 -9.23
CA GLY A 314 -16.16 -34.79 -8.14
C GLY A 314 -17.62 -34.87 -8.60
N GLU A 315 -18.53 -35.13 -7.65
CA GLU A 315 -19.98 -35.30 -7.91
C GLU A 315 -20.68 -34.01 -8.39
N LYS A 316 -20.06 -32.83 -8.19
CA LYS A 316 -20.60 -31.52 -8.57
C LYS A 316 -19.75 -30.80 -9.63
N ALA A 317 -19.25 -31.54 -10.62
CA ALA A 317 -18.35 -31.01 -11.65
C ALA A 317 -18.94 -29.81 -12.43
N GLU A 318 -20.23 -29.85 -12.76
CA GLU A 318 -20.91 -28.75 -13.48
C GLU A 318 -21.01 -27.48 -12.63
N ALA A 319 -21.34 -27.61 -11.34
CA ALA A 319 -21.40 -26.48 -10.42
C ALA A 319 -20.01 -25.87 -10.16
N ALA A 320 -18.98 -26.72 -10.03
CA ALA A 320 -17.59 -26.27 -9.91
C ALA A 320 -17.14 -25.48 -11.14
N TRP A 321 -17.45 -25.98 -12.35
CA TRP A 321 -17.19 -25.26 -13.60
C TRP A 321 -17.98 -23.94 -13.70
N ALA A 322 -19.25 -23.93 -13.32
CA ALA A 322 -20.04 -22.71 -13.30
C ALA A 322 -19.42 -21.65 -12.36
N MET A 323 -18.93 -22.07 -11.19
CA MET A 323 -18.24 -21.19 -10.24
C MET A 323 -16.90 -20.66 -10.78
N THR A 324 -16.12 -21.47 -11.52
CA THR A 324 -14.89 -20.98 -12.14
C THR A 324 -15.19 -19.96 -13.24
N VAL A 325 -16.19 -20.21 -14.10
CA VAL A 325 -16.65 -19.27 -15.12
C VAL A 325 -17.15 -17.97 -14.50
N LEU A 326 -17.96 -18.05 -13.45
CA LEU A 326 -18.43 -16.88 -12.70
C LEU A 326 -17.26 -16.10 -12.09
N GLY A 327 -16.26 -16.79 -11.54
CA GLY A 327 -15.04 -16.18 -11.03
C GLY A 327 -14.26 -15.42 -12.11
N TYR A 328 -14.16 -15.97 -13.32
CA TYR A 328 -13.54 -15.28 -14.46
C TYR A 328 -14.36 -14.06 -14.89
N LEU A 329 -15.69 -14.15 -14.91
CA LEU A 329 -16.56 -13.02 -15.25
C LEU A 329 -16.48 -11.90 -14.19
N ALA A 330 -16.42 -12.26 -12.91
CA ALA A 330 -16.17 -11.34 -11.82
C ALA A 330 -14.81 -10.63 -11.99
N LYS A 331 -13.75 -11.34 -12.37
CA LYS A 331 -12.45 -10.72 -12.70
C LYS A 331 -12.56 -9.72 -13.84
N LEU A 332 -13.37 -9.98 -14.88
CA LEU A 332 -13.59 -9.01 -15.95
C LEU A 332 -14.26 -7.73 -15.42
N VAL A 333 -15.35 -7.88 -14.67
CA VAL A 333 -16.09 -6.73 -14.10
C VAL A 333 -15.18 -5.90 -13.19
N LEU A 334 -14.46 -6.56 -12.26
CA LEU A 334 -13.50 -5.90 -11.39
C LEU A 334 -12.33 -5.29 -12.15
N GLY A 335 -11.90 -5.91 -13.25
CA GLY A 335 -10.85 -5.39 -14.13
C GLY A 335 -11.28 -4.13 -14.86
N VAL A 336 -12.50 -4.08 -15.39
CA VAL A 336 -13.07 -2.88 -16.05
C VAL A 336 -13.30 -1.75 -15.05
N LEU A 337 -13.91 -2.05 -13.90
CA LEU A 337 -14.07 -1.07 -12.82
C LEU A 337 -12.71 -0.55 -12.35
N GLY A 338 -11.75 -1.44 -12.13
CA GLY A 338 -10.38 -1.08 -11.78
C GLY A 338 -9.72 -0.20 -12.83
N LEU A 339 -9.94 -0.45 -14.13
CA LEU A 339 -9.38 0.39 -15.20
C LEU A 339 -9.94 1.82 -15.13
N ILE A 340 -11.25 1.97 -14.90
CA ILE A 340 -11.90 3.28 -14.74
C ILE A 340 -11.30 4.01 -13.54
N VAL A 341 -11.15 3.33 -12.41
CA VAL A 341 -10.58 3.90 -11.17
C VAL A 341 -9.12 4.28 -11.36
N SER A 342 -8.31 3.45 -12.03
CA SER A 342 -6.91 3.77 -12.36
C SER A 342 -6.78 4.99 -13.24
N VAL A 343 -7.61 5.09 -14.29
CA VAL A 343 -7.63 6.28 -15.17
C VAL A 343 -8.04 7.52 -14.39
N ALA A 344 -9.06 7.41 -13.54
CA ALA A 344 -9.51 8.51 -12.69
C ALA A 344 -8.41 8.97 -11.72
N TRP A 345 -7.67 8.04 -11.11
CA TRP A 345 -6.52 8.36 -10.27
C TRP A 345 -5.40 9.05 -11.06
N VAL A 346 -4.99 8.52 -12.21
CA VAL A 346 -3.94 9.13 -13.04
C VAL A 346 -4.36 10.54 -13.47
N ALA A 347 -5.60 10.73 -13.92
CA ALA A 347 -6.14 12.04 -14.27
C ALA A 347 -6.12 12.99 -13.06
N HIS A 348 -6.55 12.53 -11.88
CA HIS A 348 -6.54 13.32 -10.67
C HIS A 348 -5.13 13.80 -10.28
N ILE A 349 -4.13 12.91 -10.36
CA ILE A 349 -2.74 13.27 -10.05
C ILE A 349 -2.22 14.33 -11.03
N VAL A 350 -2.51 14.18 -12.33
CA VAL A 350 -2.06 15.14 -13.35
C VAL A 350 -2.73 16.50 -13.19
N ILE A 351 -4.05 16.54 -12.98
CA ILE A 351 -4.84 17.78 -12.97
C ILE A 351 -4.68 18.54 -11.64
N TYR A 352 -4.62 17.83 -10.52
CA TYR A 352 -4.66 18.43 -9.17
C TYR A 352 -3.29 18.51 -8.49
N LEU A 353 -2.39 17.52 -8.68
CA LEU A 353 -1.11 17.49 -7.95
C LEU A 353 0.09 18.00 -8.75
N LEU A 354 0.12 17.80 -10.08
CA LEU A 354 1.29 18.15 -10.89
C LEU A 354 1.32 19.60 -11.40
N ILE A 355 0.17 20.26 -11.47
CA ILE A 355 0.05 21.60 -12.05
C ILE A 355 -0.18 22.60 -10.91
N ASP A 356 0.70 23.58 -10.79
CA ASP A 356 0.59 24.67 -9.82
C ASP A 356 0.33 26.00 -10.56
N PRO A 357 -0.82 26.67 -10.36
CA PRO A 357 -1.99 26.28 -9.55
C PRO A 357 -2.81 25.12 -10.18
N PRO A 358 -3.57 24.34 -9.38
CA PRO A 358 -4.30 23.18 -9.89
C PRO A 358 -5.37 23.59 -10.91
N LEU A 359 -5.46 22.85 -12.02
CA LEU A 359 -6.44 23.12 -13.09
C LEU A 359 -7.88 22.93 -12.62
N SER A 360 -8.12 21.89 -11.82
CA SER A 360 -9.42 21.57 -11.23
C SER A 360 -9.25 20.67 -10.00
N PRO A 361 -10.08 20.80 -8.95
CA PRO A 361 -10.14 19.86 -7.84
C PRO A 361 -10.61 18.44 -8.21
N PHE A 362 -11.15 18.24 -9.42
CA PHE A 362 -11.65 17.00 -10.03
C PHE A 362 -12.31 16.02 -9.05
N LEU A 363 -11.62 14.97 -8.60
CA LEU A 363 -12.21 13.94 -7.72
C LEU A 363 -12.65 14.51 -6.36
N ASN A 364 -11.98 15.56 -5.85
CA ASN A 364 -12.42 16.21 -4.62
C ASN A 364 -13.84 16.79 -4.78
N GLU A 365 -14.12 17.44 -5.91
CA GLU A 365 -15.44 18.01 -6.18
C GLU A 365 -16.49 16.92 -6.39
N VAL A 366 -16.11 15.80 -7.04
CA VAL A 366 -16.99 14.63 -7.21
C VAL A 366 -17.41 14.07 -5.85
N PHE A 367 -16.49 13.90 -4.91
CA PHE A 367 -16.82 13.38 -3.58
C PHE A 367 -17.70 14.33 -2.77
N ILE A 368 -17.45 15.64 -2.84
CA ILE A 368 -18.32 16.65 -2.21
C ILE A 368 -19.74 16.57 -2.77
N LYS A 369 -19.89 16.49 -4.10
CA LYS A 369 -21.21 16.38 -4.74
C LYS A 369 -21.92 15.07 -4.39
N LEU A 370 -21.19 13.98 -4.18
CA LEU A 370 -21.77 12.70 -3.73
C LEU A 370 -22.28 12.80 -2.29
N ASP A 371 -21.54 13.49 -1.41
CA ASP A 371 -22.00 13.74 -0.03
C ASP A 371 -23.26 14.61 0.02
N ASP A 372 -23.45 15.53 -0.93
CA ASP A 372 -24.69 16.32 -1.02
C ASP A 372 -25.92 15.47 -1.38
N VAL A 373 -25.75 14.34 -2.07
CA VAL A 373 -26.84 13.39 -2.40
C VAL A 373 -27.17 12.52 -1.19
N TRP A 374 -26.15 11.95 -0.56
CA TRP A 374 -26.27 11.20 0.68
C TRP A 374 -24.98 11.40 1.47
N GLY A 375 -25.08 11.91 2.71
CA GLY A 375 -23.94 12.41 3.48
C GLY A 375 -22.80 11.43 3.80
N LEU A 376 -22.94 10.15 3.44
CA LEU A 376 -21.89 9.14 3.54
C LEU A 376 -21.46 8.56 2.17
N LEU A 377 -22.10 8.94 1.07
CA LEU A 377 -21.80 8.38 -0.25
C LEU A 377 -20.42 8.82 -0.74
N GLY A 378 -20.06 10.09 -0.56
CA GLY A 378 -18.73 10.59 -0.88
C GLY A 378 -17.67 9.96 0.00
N THR A 379 -17.94 9.77 1.31
CA THR A 379 -16.99 9.09 2.22
C THR A 379 -16.78 7.61 1.85
N VAL A 380 -17.82 6.89 1.45
CA VAL A 380 -17.72 5.50 0.95
C VAL A 380 -16.97 5.45 -0.38
N ALA A 381 -17.26 6.35 -1.32
CA ALA A 381 -16.53 6.43 -2.59
C ALA A 381 -15.05 6.76 -2.36
N PHE A 382 -14.76 7.69 -1.46
CA PHE A 382 -13.41 8.02 -1.04
C PHE A 382 -12.69 6.82 -0.41
N ALA A 383 -13.35 6.07 0.47
CA ALA A 383 -12.80 4.83 1.04
C ALA A 383 -12.44 3.80 -0.03
N PHE A 384 -13.30 3.64 -1.03
CA PHE A 384 -13.03 2.75 -2.16
C PHE A 384 -11.79 3.20 -2.96
N PHE A 385 -11.63 4.49 -3.25
CA PHE A 385 -10.46 5.02 -3.95
C PHE A 385 -9.16 4.86 -3.15
N CYS A 386 -9.18 5.12 -1.83
CA CYS A 386 -8.03 4.92 -0.95
C CYS A 386 -7.64 3.44 -0.85
N PHE A 387 -8.61 2.55 -0.62
CA PHE A 387 -8.36 1.12 -0.53
C PHE A 387 -7.89 0.53 -1.87
N TYR A 388 -8.37 1.07 -3.00
CA TYR A 388 -7.90 0.68 -4.32
C TYR A 388 -6.39 0.90 -4.49
N LEU A 389 -5.82 1.99 -3.97
CA LEU A 389 -4.37 2.21 -4.01
C LEU A 389 -3.60 1.16 -3.20
N LEU A 390 -4.13 0.71 -2.06
CA LEU A 390 -3.52 -0.40 -1.31
C LEU A 390 -3.51 -1.68 -2.15
N LEU A 391 -4.64 -2.02 -2.77
CA LEU A 391 -4.74 -3.18 -3.64
C LEU A 391 -3.77 -3.08 -4.83
N ALA A 392 -3.62 -1.88 -5.42
CA ALA A 392 -2.64 -1.63 -6.45
C ALA A 392 -1.21 -1.89 -5.93
N VAL A 393 -0.83 -1.38 -4.76
CA VAL A 393 0.48 -1.66 -4.14
C VAL A 393 0.70 -3.16 -3.95
N ILE A 394 -0.28 -3.88 -3.41
CA ILE A 394 -0.19 -5.34 -3.21
C ILE A 394 0.00 -6.04 -4.57
N ALA A 395 -0.78 -5.67 -5.59
CA ALA A 395 -0.64 -6.23 -6.94
C ALA A 395 0.73 -5.91 -7.57
N GLY A 396 1.24 -4.70 -7.39
CA GLY A 396 2.56 -4.30 -7.86
C GLY A 396 3.70 -5.03 -7.16
N ALA A 397 3.58 -5.23 -5.84
CA ALA A 397 4.52 -6.02 -5.05
C ALA A 397 4.55 -7.50 -5.52
N MET A 398 3.37 -8.08 -5.77
CA MET A 398 3.25 -9.45 -6.32
C MET A 398 3.82 -9.57 -7.73
N MET A 399 3.64 -8.57 -8.60
CA MET A 399 4.11 -8.63 -9.99
C MET A 399 5.61 -8.43 -10.11
N LEU A 400 6.16 -7.42 -9.43
CA LEU A 400 7.54 -7.01 -9.67
C LEU A 400 8.56 -7.98 -9.10
N GLY A 401 8.23 -8.76 -8.06
CA GLY A 401 9.08 -9.82 -7.50
C GLY A 401 10.57 -9.43 -7.51
N LEU A 402 10.88 -8.22 -7.00
CA LEU A 402 12.18 -7.60 -7.28
C LEU A 402 13.27 -8.32 -6.51
N LYS A 403 14.41 -8.53 -7.15
CA LYS A 403 15.70 -8.52 -6.45
C LYS A 403 16.12 -7.06 -6.35
N LEU A 404 15.57 -6.31 -5.39
CA LEU A 404 16.18 -5.05 -4.99
C LEU A 404 17.59 -5.37 -4.49
N VAL A 405 18.54 -4.46 -4.67
CA VAL A 405 20.01 -4.68 -4.65
C VAL A 405 20.53 -5.64 -3.56
N PHE A 406 19.84 -5.77 -2.41
CA PHE A 406 20.17 -6.72 -1.34
C PHE A 406 19.04 -7.65 -0.87
N ILE A 407 17.81 -7.54 -1.39
CA ILE A 407 16.65 -8.30 -0.91
C ILE A 407 15.89 -8.95 -2.08
N THR A 408 15.71 -10.26 -2.00
CA THR A 408 14.85 -11.03 -2.90
C THR A 408 13.41 -11.01 -2.38
N ILE A 409 12.56 -10.20 -3.01
CA ILE A 409 11.12 -10.23 -2.75
C ILE A 409 10.56 -11.49 -3.41
N HIS A 410 10.11 -12.44 -2.61
CA HIS A 410 9.39 -13.60 -3.10
C HIS A 410 7.93 -13.20 -3.35
N PRO A 411 7.40 -13.39 -4.58
CA PRO A 411 6.01 -13.06 -4.86
C PRO A 411 5.07 -13.93 -4.03
N MET A 412 4.05 -13.32 -3.44
CA MET A 412 2.95 -14.06 -2.82
C MET A 412 2.20 -14.88 -3.87
N LYS A 413 1.97 -16.16 -3.57
CA LYS A 413 1.24 -17.09 -4.42
C LYS A 413 0.13 -17.77 -3.65
N TRP A 414 -0.98 -18.00 -4.32
CA TRP A 414 -2.08 -18.78 -3.78
C TRP A 414 -1.62 -20.20 -3.44
N GLY A 415 -1.79 -20.62 -2.18
CA GLY A 415 -1.49 -21.96 -1.67
C GLY A 415 -0.01 -22.35 -1.60
N ALA A 416 0.92 -21.42 -1.87
CA ALA A 416 2.34 -21.74 -2.01
C ALA A 416 3.28 -20.70 -1.39
N THR A 417 2.77 -19.79 -0.55
CA THR A 417 3.62 -18.77 0.10
C THR A 417 4.14 -19.29 1.43
N LEU A 418 5.46 -19.45 1.53
CA LEU A 418 6.15 -19.76 2.79
C LEU A 418 5.98 -18.61 3.80
N MET A 419 5.88 -18.95 5.08
CA MET A 419 5.62 -17.98 6.15
C MET A 419 6.63 -16.82 6.20
N ASN A 420 7.92 -17.09 6.00
CA ASN A 420 8.96 -16.06 5.98
C ASN A 420 8.75 -15.04 4.84
N SER A 421 8.43 -15.54 3.64
CA SER A 421 8.11 -14.69 2.49
C SER A 421 6.82 -13.90 2.70
N PHE A 422 5.85 -14.50 3.39
CA PHE A 422 4.60 -13.83 3.74
C PHE A 422 4.88 -12.67 4.70
N LEU A 423 5.56 -12.91 5.83
CA LEU A 423 5.94 -11.87 6.81
C LEU A 423 6.70 -10.70 6.18
N PHE A 424 7.63 -11.01 5.29
CA PHE A 424 8.40 -10.00 4.57
C PHE A 424 7.49 -9.12 3.68
N ASN A 425 6.56 -9.72 2.94
CA ASN A 425 5.59 -8.96 2.14
C ASN A 425 4.65 -8.12 3.01
N VAL A 426 4.21 -8.62 4.18
CA VAL A 426 3.41 -7.83 5.14
C VAL A 426 4.18 -6.60 5.62
N GLY A 427 5.47 -6.75 5.95
CA GLY A 427 6.31 -5.61 6.34
C GLY A 427 6.43 -4.56 5.24
N LEU A 428 6.55 -4.98 3.98
CA LEU A 428 6.54 -4.07 2.82
C LEU A 428 5.19 -3.36 2.65
N ILE A 429 4.07 -4.08 2.79
CA ILE A 429 2.72 -3.52 2.67
C ILE A 429 2.46 -2.49 3.77
N LEU A 430 2.86 -2.78 5.02
CA LEU A 430 2.76 -1.86 6.15
C LEU A 430 3.54 -0.57 5.89
N LEU A 431 4.81 -0.67 5.48
CA LEU A 431 5.63 0.50 5.12
C LEU A 431 5.00 1.33 3.99
N CYS A 432 4.41 0.68 2.98
CA CYS A 432 3.73 1.39 1.90
C CYS A 432 2.42 2.04 2.36
N SER A 433 1.72 1.46 3.35
CA SER A 433 0.41 1.96 3.81
C SER A 433 0.51 3.38 4.38
N ILE A 434 1.56 3.70 5.15
CA ILE A 434 1.81 5.06 5.65
C ILE A 434 1.87 6.06 4.49
N SER A 435 2.61 5.73 3.44
CA SER A 435 2.79 6.60 2.29
C SER A 435 1.55 6.69 1.41
N VAL A 436 0.75 5.61 1.31
CA VAL A 436 -0.56 5.67 0.66
C VAL A 436 -1.47 6.67 1.40
N ILE A 437 -1.48 6.65 2.73
CA ILE A 437 -2.28 7.57 3.54
C ILE A 437 -1.79 9.01 3.34
N GLN A 438 -0.48 9.24 3.42
CA GLN A 438 0.12 10.56 3.16
C GLN A 438 -0.24 11.08 1.76
N PHE A 439 -0.15 10.21 0.75
CA PHE A 439 -0.48 10.54 -0.62
C PHE A 439 -1.97 10.85 -0.77
N CYS A 440 -2.86 10.07 -0.16
CA CYS A 440 -4.30 10.33 -0.18
C CYS A 440 -4.66 11.62 0.55
N ALA A 441 -4.08 11.91 1.71
CA ALA A 441 -4.30 13.16 2.43
C ALA A 441 -3.88 14.37 1.58
N THR A 442 -2.75 14.26 0.87
CA THR A 442 -2.28 15.32 -0.04
C THR A 442 -3.16 15.45 -1.29
N ALA A 443 -3.46 14.32 -1.96
CA ALA A 443 -4.26 14.26 -3.18
C ALA A 443 -5.71 14.73 -2.97
N PHE A 444 -6.24 14.52 -1.76
CA PHE A 444 -7.60 14.88 -1.40
C PHE A 444 -7.66 15.97 -0.33
N ALA A 445 -6.66 16.85 -0.30
CA ALA A 445 -6.55 17.92 0.70
C ALA A 445 -7.78 18.84 0.76
N TYR A 446 -8.48 19.04 -0.36
CA TYR A 446 -9.71 19.83 -0.40
C TYR A 446 -10.90 19.09 0.23
N TYR A 447 -11.08 17.80 -0.09
CA TYR A 447 -12.14 16.99 0.48
C TYR A 447 -11.91 16.65 1.97
N ALA A 448 -10.68 16.28 2.32
CA ALA A 448 -10.25 15.90 3.67
C ALA A 448 -9.77 17.10 4.52
N GLN A 449 -10.17 18.32 4.17
CA GLN A 449 -9.76 19.53 4.89
C GLN A 449 -10.21 19.49 6.36
N ALA A 450 -9.31 19.95 7.26
CA ALA A 450 -9.53 19.98 8.70
C ALA A 450 -9.77 18.59 9.35
N THR A 451 -9.16 17.55 8.79
CA THR A 451 -9.03 16.24 9.43
C THR A 451 -7.73 16.15 10.23
N ALA A 452 -7.68 15.25 11.21
CA ALA A 452 -6.45 15.02 11.99
C ALA A 452 -5.31 14.51 11.10
N ALA A 453 -5.62 13.68 10.10
CA ALA A 453 -4.65 13.21 9.11
C ALA A 453 -3.97 14.37 8.35
N GLN A 454 -4.75 15.36 7.90
CA GLN A 454 -4.21 16.49 7.14
C GLN A 454 -3.26 17.36 7.97
N GLU A 455 -3.55 17.55 9.26
CA GLU A 455 -2.68 18.30 10.18
C GLU A 455 -1.32 17.60 10.35
N ILE A 456 -1.32 16.27 10.50
CA ILE A 456 -0.11 15.46 10.72
C ILE A 456 0.74 15.39 9.45
N PHE A 457 0.14 15.09 8.30
CA PHE A 457 0.89 14.84 7.06
C PHE A 457 1.21 16.10 6.24
N GLY A 458 0.38 17.14 6.34
CA GLY A 458 0.50 18.32 5.48
C GLY A 458 1.69 19.22 5.82
N HIS A 459 1.95 19.49 7.10
CA HIS A 459 2.87 20.57 7.48
C HIS A 459 4.26 20.10 7.95
N THR A 460 4.32 19.00 8.72
CA THR A 460 5.57 18.57 9.38
C THR A 460 6.51 17.84 8.43
N LEU A 461 5.97 16.94 7.60
CA LEU A 461 6.74 16.10 6.67
C LEU A 461 7.35 16.89 5.51
N GLN A 462 6.58 17.81 4.92
CA GLN A 462 7.02 18.60 3.76
C GLN A 462 8.12 19.61 4.10
N SER A 463 8.33 19.90 5.39
CA SER A 463 9.26 20.93 5.85
C SER A 463 10.60 20.37 6.35
N LEU A 464 10.79 19.04 6.36
CA LEU A 464 12.05 18.41 6.77
C LEU A 464 13.23 18.80 5.86
N ARG A 465 14.34 19.16 6.49
CA ARG A 465 15.54 19.64 5.79
C ARG A 465 16.08 18.58 4.83
N GLY A 466 16.38 18.99 3.60
CA GLY A 466 16.79 18.12 2.49
C GLY A 466 15.62 17.41 1.80
N ILE A 467 14.71 16.80 2.55
CA ILE A 467 13.57 16.04 2.03
C ILE A 467 12.51 16.94 1.39
N LYS A 468 12.35 18.16 1.90
CA LYS A 468 11.45 19.19 1.37
C LYS A 468 11.52 19.34 -0.15
N TYR A 469 12.70 19.18 -0.75
CA TYR A 469 12.85 19.29 -2.20
C TYR A 469 12.17 18.16 -2.98
N LEU A 470 12.14 16.94 -2.44
CA LEU A 470 11.47 15.81 -3.09
C LEU A 470 9.96 16.04 -3.20
N TYR A 471 9.37 16.65 -2.17
CA TYR A 471 7.95 17.01 -2.15
C TYR A 471 7.67 18.29 -2.94
N LYS A 472 8.54 19.32 -2.83
CA LYS A 472 8.40 20.57 -3.59
C LYS A 472 8.41 20.36 -5.10
N TYR A 473 9.21 19.42 -5.59
CA TYR A 473 9.30 19.11 -7.03
C TYR A 473 8.40 17.93 -7.45
N ASN A 474 7.48 17.48 -6.59
CA ASN A 474 6.56 16.38 -6.87
C ASN A 474 7.24 15.13 -7.45
N VAL A 475 8.46 14.81 -6.97
CA VAL A 475 9.32 13.77 -7.57
C VAL A 475 8.63 12.40 -7.51
N PHE A 476 8.01 12.08 -6.38
CA PHE A 476 7.31 10.82 -6.18
C PHE A 476 6.08 10.70 -7.09
N GLN A 477 5.31 11.78 -7.25
CA GLN A 477 4.12 11.80 -8.09
C GLN A 477 4.46 11.66 -9.58
N ILE A 478 5.52 12.35 -10.04
CA ILE A 478 6.01 12.23 -11.42
C ILE A 478 6.51 10.80 -11.66
N ALA A 479 7.35 10.26 -10.78
CA ALA A 479 7.87 8.91 -10.91
C ALA A 479 6.75 7.85 -10.89
N PHE A 480 5.71 8.05 -10.08
CA PHE A 480 4.53 7.18 -10.02
C PHE A 480 3.84 7.10 -11.38
N ILE A 481 3.58 8.25 -12.02
CA ILE A 481 2.93 8.32 -13.34
C ILE A 481 3.82 7.71 -14.42
N VAL A 482 5.13 7.98 -14.40
CA VAL A 482 6.08 7.40 -15.36
C VAL A 482 6.07 5.88 -15.28
N LEU A 483 6.10 5.31 -14.08
CA LEU A 483 6.04 3.86 -13.88
C LEU A 483 4.68 3.27 -14.29
N ALA A 484 3.57 3.95 -14.00
CA ALA A 484 2.24 3.57 -14.47
C ALA A 484 2.14 3.56 -16.00
N GLY A 485 2.69 4.58 -16.68
CA GLY A 485 2.73 4.65 -18.13
C GLY A 485 3.60 3.55 -18.75
N LEU A 486 4.81 3.33 -18.21
CA LEU A 486 5.72 2.29 -18.68
C LEU A 486 5.11 0.89 -18.55
N THR A 487 4.42 0.62 -17.44
CA THR A 487 3.77 -0.68 -17.22
C THR A 487 2.55 -0.87 -18.11
N PHE A 488 1.75 0.16 -18.32
CA PHE A 488 0.64 0.13 -19.28
C PHE A 488 1.15 -0.20 -20.69
N VAL A 489 2.20 0.48 -21.16
CA VAL A 489 2.83 0.22 -22.45
C VAL A 489 3.41 -1.19 -22.52
N TYR A 490 4.06 -1.66 -21.46
CA TYR A 490 4.58 -3.03 -21.38
C TYR A 490 3.46 -4.07 -21.52
N TYR A 491 2.34 -3.90 -20.84
CA TYR A 491 1.18 -4.79 -20.97
C TYR A 491 0.58 -4.75 -22.37
N ALA A 492 0.38 -3.56 -22.94
CA ALA A 492 -0.15 -3.39 -24.28
C ALA A 492 0.75 -4.03 -25.36
N ALA A 493 2.07 -3.85 -25.25
CA ALA A 493 3.04 -4.34 -26.23
C ALA A 493 3.36 -5.84 -26.07
N PHE A 494 3.59 -6.32 -24.85
CA PHE A 494 4.12 -7.66 -24.60
C PHE A 494 3.07 -8.65 -24.11
N VAL A 495 2.11 -8.25 -23.28
CA VAL A 495 1.14 -9.21 -22.71
C VAL A 495 0.05 -9.55 -23.73
N TRP A 496 -0.36 -8.61 -24.57
CA TRP A 496 -1.28 -8.90 -25.68
C TRP A 496 -0.63 -9.77 -26.76
N ARG A 497 0.69 -9.62 -26.99
CA ARG A 497 1.44 -10.38 -28.02
C ARG A 497 2.03 -11.71 -27.52
N ARG A 498 2.45 -11.80 -26.25
CA ARG A 498 3.13 -12.98 -25.68
C ARG A 498 2.21 -13.74 -24.73
N LYS A 499 1.52 -14.68 -25.35
CA LYS A 499 1.19 -16.04 -24.93
C LYS A 499 -0.17 -16.30 -25.57
N LYS A 500 -0.15 -16.67 -26.86
CA LYS A 500 -1.00 -17.80 -27.23
C LYS A 500 -0.69 -18.86 -26.16
N PRO A 501 -1.66 -19.40 -25.40
CA PRO A 501 -1.39 -20.62 -24.65
C PRO A 501 -0.64 -21.53 -25.61
N SER A 502 0.45 -22.16 -25.16
CA SER A 502 1.14 -23.17 -25.97
C SER A 502 0.06 -23.94 -26.72
N GLY A 503 0.12 -23.95 -28.06
CA GLY A 503 -1.00 -24.23 -28.96
C GLY A 503 -1.65 -25.61 -28.85
N ARG A 504 -1.53 -26.30 -27.71
CA ARG A 504 -2.09 -27.60 -27.38
C ARG A 504 -3.44 -27.54 -26.66
N LEU A 505 -3.77 -26.44 -25.99
CA LEU A 505 -5.06 -26.27 -25.30
C LEU A 505 -6.12 -25.51 -26.11
N GLN A 506 -5.80 -25.12 -27.36
CA GLN A 506 -6.84 -24.67 -28.30
C GLN A 506 -7.55 -25.90 -28.86
N LEU A 507 -8.57 -26.35 -28.11
CA LEU A 507 -9.54 -27.30 -28.59
C LEU A 507 -10.19 -26.71 -29.85
N SER A 508 -9.97 -27.37 -30.99
CA SER A 508 -10.79 -27.20 -32.18
C SER A 508 -12.24 -27.45 -31.76
N THR A 509 -13.10 -26.50 -32.11
CA THR A 509 -14.56 -26.63 -31.96
C THR A 509 -15.07 -27.77 -32.83
#